data_AF-A0A433J0Y8-F1
#
_entry.id   AF-A0A433J0Y8-F1
#
_cell.length_a   1.000
_cell.length_b   1.000
_cell.length_c   1.000
_cell.angle_alpha   90.00
_cell.angle_beta   90.00
_cell.angle_gamma   90.00
#
_symmetry.space_group_name_H-M   'P 1'
#
loop_
_entity.id
_entity.type
_entity.pdbx_description
1 polymer ?
#
loop_
_entity_poly.entity_id
_entity_poly.type
_entity_poly.pdbx_seq_one_letter_code
_entity_poly.pdbx_strand_id
1 'polypeptide(L)'
;MRHDRKDLPEIADEYVLGLLEPSAQAEVEAAMERDAALRAAVAASRERFLPLDTAVEPAAVDEGLWGRIEAALPTAPAIPAGRSVSAGSSPSSNDNRPRAWRATALSALAASLLLAVGLAWSLTRTVEPLVIAVLLNETGEAQAVVEDFGNDTAKVRLLNEFAVPADKTIQVWTLPSREMGPVSLGLVRGSQSAVLQAPALPRPRRDQLYELTLEQAGGSPTGRPTGPILAKGFARRPL
;
A
#
# COMPACT_ATOMS: atom_id res chain seq x y z
N MET A 1 12.31 40.40 30.01
CA MET A 1 13.77 40.33 29.73
C MET A 1 14.07 39.83 28.31
N ARG A 2 15.28 40.02 27.75
CA ARG A 2 15.78 39.22 26.61
C ARG A 2 16.67 38.11 27.18
N HIS A 3 16.12 36.93 27.38
CA HIS A 3 16.92 35.75 27.76
C HIS A 3 17.82 35.37 26.58
N ASP A 4 19.10 35.05 26.82
CA ASP A 4 19.95 34.52 25.76
C ASP A 4 19.37 33.15 25.34
N ARG A 5 19.47 32.81 24.05
CA ARG A 5 18.90 31.57 23.50
C ARG A 5 19.49 30.33 24.19
N LYS A 6 20.68 30.47 24.78
CA LYS A 6 21.41 29.43 25.51
C LYS A 6 20.83 29.13 26.90
N ASP A 7 20.13 30.09 27.50
CA ASP A 7 19.62 29.98 28.87
C ASP A 7 18.19 29.42 28.93
N LEU A 8 17.52 29.28 27.77
CA LEU A 8 16.14 28.80 27.69
C LEU A 8 15.90 27.42 28.31
N PRO A 9 16.80 26.43 28.18
CA PRO A 9 16.60 25.13 28.84
C PRO A 9 16.60 25.25 30.37
N GLU A 10 17.47 26.08 30.93
CA GLU A 10 17.58 26.30 32.38
C GLU A 10 16.35 27.02 32.92
N ILE A 11 15.94 28.12 32.27
CA ILE A 11 14.71 28.85 32.62
C ILE A 11 13.47 27.97 32.50
N ALA A 12 13.42 27.10 31.48
CA ALA A 12 12.33 26.14 31.32
C ALA A 12 12.27 25.13 32.47
N ASP A 13 13.43 24.65 32.94
CA ASP A 13 13.50 23.74 34.09
C ASP A 13 13.08 24.42 35.39
N GLU A 14 13.57 25.64 35.65
CA GLU A 14 13.14 26.42 36.81
C GLU A 14 11.64 26.72 36.78
N TYR A 15 11.09 27.04 35.62
CA TYR A 15 9.65 27.27 35.45
C TYR A 15 8.83 26.00 35.70
N VAL A 16 9.22 24.86 35.12
CA VAL A 16 8.48 23.59 35.27
C VAL A 16 8.56 23.05 36.68
N LEU A 17 9.70 23.19 37.36
CA LEU A 17 9.87 22.79 38.75
C LEU A 17 9.27 23.80 39.74
N GLY A 18 8.73 24.93 39.28
CA GLY A 18 8.13 25.96 40.13
C GLY A 18 9.13 26.70 41.01
N LEU A 19 10.37 26.86 40.55
CA LEU A 19 11.47 27.52 41.27
C LEU A 19 11.55 29.03 41.00
N LEU A 20 10.78 29.53 40.03
CA LEU A 20 10.75 30.96 39.68
C LEU A 20 9.94 31.77 40.67
N GLU A 21 10.40 32.99 40.96
CA GLU A 21 9.61 34.00 41.67
C GLU A 21 8.34 34.37 40.88
N PRO A 22 7.23 34.76 41.54
CA PRO A 22 5.95 35.01 40.88
C PRO A 22 6.00 36.02 39.72
N SER A 23 6.85 37.05 39.81
CA SER A 23 7.06 38.02 38.73
C SER A 23 7.78 37.40 37.53
N ALA A 24 8.79 36.55 37.77
CA ALA A 24 9.54 35.85 36.73
C ALA A 24 8.67 34.78 36.04
N GLN A 25 7.82 34.08 36.81
CA GLN A 25 6.84 33.14 36.26
C GLN A 25 5.88 33.85 35.28
N ALA A 26 5.30 34.98 35.70
CA ALA A 26 4.42 35.77 34.85
C ALA A 26 5.13 36.30 33.59
N GLU A 27 6.41 36.66 33.69
CA GLU A 27 7.22 37.04 32.53
C GLU A 27 7.42 35.86 31.55
N VAL A 28 7.72 34.66 32.04
CA VAL A 28 7.88 33.46 31.22
C VAL A 28 6.56 33.11 30.53
N GLU A 29 5.45 33.12 31.26
CA GLU A 29 4.10 32.87 30.71
C GLU A 29 3.74 33.87 29.60
N ALA A 30 3.97 35.16 29.82
CA ALA A 30 3.74 36.20 28.82
C ALA A 30 4.69 36.08 27.61
N ALA A 31 5.93 35.62 27.82
CA ALA A 31 6.91 35.41 26.75
C ALA A 31 6.57 34.18 25.89
N MET A 32 6.02 33.12 26.48
CA MET A 32 5.59 31.91 25.78
C MET A 32 4.54 32.19 24.69
N GLU A 33 3.73 33.24 24.82
CA GLU A 33 2.79 33.65 23.77
C GLU A 33 3.48 33.99 22.44
N ARG A 34 4.73 34.45 22.48
CA ARG A 34 5.44 35.04 21.32
C ARG A 34 6.74 34.32 20.96
N ASP A 35 7.38 33.57 21.87
CA ASP A 35 8.61 32.81 21.59
C ASP A 35 8.33 31.30 21.47
N ALA A 36 8.38 30.80 20.23
CA ALA A 36 8.14 29.39 19.94
C ALA A 36 9.22 28.44 20.52
N ALA A 37 10.47 28.89 20.62
CA ALA A 37 11.55 28.05 21.12
C ALA A 37 11.58 28.03 22.66
N LEU A 38 11.12 29.08 23.34
CA LEU A 38 10.82 29.02 24.78
C LEU A 38 9.70 28.01 25.05
N ARG A 39 8.61 28.02 24.27
CA ARG A 39 7.54 27.01 24.39
C ARG A 39 8.07 25.59 24.19
N ALA A 40 8.94 25.39 23.19
CA ALA A 40 9.54 24.09 22.93
C ALA A 40 10.45 23.63 24.09
N ALA A 41 11.24 24.52 24.67
CA ALA A 41 12.07 24.22 25.83
C ALA A 41 11.23 23.83 27.06
N VAL A 42 10.14 24.56 27.35
CA VAL A 42 9.21 24.23 28.43
C VAL A 42 8.52 22.87 28.19
N ALA A 43 8.11 22.57 26.96
CA ALA A 43 7.53 21.28 26.63
C ALA A 43 8.53 20.13 26.83
N ALA A 44 9.77 20.30 26.39
CA ALA A 44 10.84 19.31 26.58
C ALA A 44 11.17 19.11 28.07
N SER A 45 11.18 20.18 28.85
CA SER A 45 11.37 20.12 30.30
C SER A 45 10.25 19.34 31.00
N ARG A 46 8.98 19.58 30.65
CA ARG A 46 7.83 18.83 31.17
C ARG A 46 7.93 17.34 30.87
N GLU A 47 8.27 16.97 29.63
CA GLU A 47 8.44 15.56 29.25
C GLU A 47 9.56 14.89 30.06
N ARG A 48 10.66 15.61 30.28
CA ARG A 48 11.80 15.12 31.07
C ARG A 48 11.45 14.88 32.54
N PHE A 49 10.59 15.71 33.13
CA PHE A 49 10.18 15.58 34.53
C PHE A 49 8.90 14.77 34.74
N LEU A 50 8.17 14.43 33.68
CA LEU A 50 6.96 13.59 33.74
C LEU A 50 7.13 12.29 34.54
N PRO A 51 8.28 11.56 34.47
CA PRO A 51 8.48 10.38 35.29
C PRO A 51 8.35 10.64 36.80
N LEU A 52 8.70 11.84 37.28
CA LEU A 52 8.57 12.22 38.69
C LEU A 52 7.09 12.26 39.11
N ASP A 53 6.21 12.83 38.29
CA ASP A 53 4.78 12.90 38.57
C ASP A 53 4.13 11.51 38.57
N THR A 54 4.57 10.62 37.68
CA THR A 54 4.02 9.26 37.56
C THR A 54 4.53 8.28 38.61
N ALA A 55 5.62 8.61 39.31
CA ALA A 55 6.22 7.76 40.34
C ALA A 55 5.61 7.97 41.73
N VAL A 56 4.72 8.96 41.91
CA VAL A 56 4.09 9.27 43.19
C VAL A 56 2.88 8.37 43.44
N GLU A 57 2.77 7.84 44.65
CA GLU A 57 1.60 7.06 45.06
C GLU A 57 0.36 7.97 45.22
N PRO A 58 -0.81 7.62 44.66
CA PRO A 58 -2.01 8.45 44.75
C PRO A 58 -2.45 8.68 46.21
N ALA A 59 -2.59 9.95 46.59
CA ALA A 59 -3.15 10.32 47.89
C ALA A 59 -4.69 10.34 47.82
N ALA A 60 -5.34 9.77 48.84
CA ALA A 60 -6.79 9.88 48.99
C ALA A 60 -7.20 11.34 49.25
N VAL A 61 -8.17 11.83 48.49
CA VAL A 61 -8.76 13.16 48.66
C VAL A 61 -10.18 13.06 49.20
N ASP A 62 -10.64 14.11 49.89
CA ASP A 62 -12.02 14.21 50.38
C ASP A 62 -13.04 14.13 49.23
N GLU A 63 -14.15 13.40 49.43
CA GLU A 63 -15.19 13.21 48.40
C GLU A 63 -15.82 14.53 47.93
N GLY A 64 -15.85 15.54 48.80
CA GLY A 64 -16.38 16.88 48.48
C GLY A 64 -15.40 17.78 47.72
N LEU A 65 -14.13 17.39 47.55
CA LEU A 65 -13.13 18.21 46.85
C LEU A 65 -13.56 18.51 45.41
N TRP A 66 -14.05 17.51 44.69
CA TRP A 66 -14.48 17.68 43.31
C TRP A 66 -15.66 18.65 43.18
N GLY A 67 -16.65 18.55 44.06
CA GLY A 67 -17.79 19.47 44.08
C GLY A 67 -17.39 20.92 44.38
N ARG A 68 -16.38 21.14 45.24
CA ARG A 68 -15.83 22.48 45.50
C ARG A 68 -15.08 23.04 44.30
N ILE A 69 -14.30 22.20 43.60
CA ILE A 69 -13.60 22.61 42.37
C ILE A 69 -14.63 23.02 41.32
N GLU A 70 -15.65 22.20 41.08
CA GLU A 70 -16.73 22.51 40.12
C GLU A 70 -17.43 23.82 40.46
N ALA A 71 -17.71 24.08 41.74
CA ALA A 71 -18.35 25.33 42.18
C ALA A 71 -17.43 26.56 42.12
N ALA A 72 -16.11 26.37 42.20
CA ALA A 72 -15.10 27.45 42.15
C ALA A 72 -14.69 27.81 40.72
N LEU A 73 -14.96 26.94 39.75
CA LEU A 73 -14.75 27.27 38.34
C LEU A 73 -15.66 28.44 37.97
N PRO A 74 -15.14 29.46 37.26
CA PRO A 74 -15.97 30.55 36.79
C PRO A 74 -17.08 29.96 35.93
N THR A 75 -18.34 30.13 36.35
CA THR A 75 -19.50 29.78 35.55
C THR A 75 -19.35 30.53 34.23
N ALA A 76 -19.03 29.80 33.15
CA ALA A 76 -19.06 30.38 31.81
C ALA A 76 -20.39 31.12 31.69
N PRO A 77 -20.42 32.41 31.31
CA PRO A 77 -21.66 33.17 31.30
C PRO A 77 -22.67 32.37 30.50
N ALA A 78 -23.77 31.97 31.16
CA ALA A 78 -24.88 31.32 30.51
C ALA A 78 -25.33 32.30 29.42
N ILE A 79 -24.99 32.01 28.17
CA ILE A 79 -25.42 32.82 27.04
C ILE A 79 -26.95 32.82 27.11
N PRO A 80 -27.60 33.98 27.33
CA PRO A 80 -29.04 34.02 27.36
C PRO A 80 -29.53 33.52 26.00
N ALA A 81 -30.26 32.40 26.00
CA ALA A 81 -30.96 31.93 24.83
C ALA A 81 -32.06 32.95 24.50
N GLY A 82 -31.71 33.96 23.71
CA GLY A 82 -32.64 35.00 23.30
C GLY A 82 -32.07 36.40 23.37
N ARG A 83 -31.09 36.71 22.50
CA ARG A 83 -30.97 38.02 21.85
C ARG A 83 -29.97 37.91 20.71
N SER A 84 -30.48 38.02 19.50
CA SER A 84 -29.72 38.30 18.30
C SER A 84 -28.94 39.61 18.48
N VAL A 85 -27.62 39.53 18.59
CA VAL A 85 -26.75 40.70 18.42
C VAL A 85 -25.62 40.30 17.50
N SER A 86 -25.61 40.91 16.32
CA SER A 86 -24.48 40.90 15.39
C SER A 86 -23.29 41.56 16.07
N ALA A 87 -22.23 40.79 16.35
CA ALA A 87 -20.92 41.29 16.73
C ALA A 87 -19.86 40.39 16.10
N GLY A 88 -18.94 41.00 15.36
CA GLY A 88 -17.92 40.33 14.56
C GLY A 88 -17.16 39.27 15.35
N SER A 89 -17.20 38.04 14.86
CA SER A 89 -16.44 36.92 15.36
C SER A 89 -14.94 37.21 15.22
N SER A 90 -14.26 37.51 16.33
CA SER A 90 -12.84 37.13 16.42
C SER A 90 -12.82 35.60 16.38
N PRO A 91 -12.14 34.96 15.42
CA PRO A 91 -12.13 33.51 15.35
C PRO A 91 -11.42 32.99 16.59
N SER A 92 -12.08 32.09 17.31
CA SER A 92 -11.41 31.26 18.30
C SER A 92 -10.22 30.59 17.61
N SER A 93 -9.04 30.62 18.23
CA SER A 93 -7.82 29.99 17.68
C SER A 93 -7.92 28.46 17.55
N ASN A 94 -9.06 27.88 17.90
CA ASN A 94 -9.39 26.47 17.77
C ASN A 94 -10.78 26.30 17.13
N ASP A 95 -11.04 26.99 16.01
CA ASP A 95 -12.15 26.67 15.12
C ASP A 95 -11.80 25.40 14.33
N ASN A 96 -11.82 24.25 15.00
CA ASN A 96 -11.80 22.93 14.37
C ASN A 96 -13.14 22.75 13.65
N ARG A 97 -13.33 23.48 12.54
CA ARG A 97 -14.54 23.45 11.73
C ARG A 97 -14.85 21.98 11.44
N PRO A 98 -15.92 21.43 12.03
CA PRO A 98 -16.13 19.98 12.05
C PRO A 98 -16.26 19.40 10.65
N ARG A 99 -16.50 20.25 9.66
CA ARG A 99 -16.72 19.86 8.28
C ARG A 99 -15.45 19.51 7.51
N ALA A 100 -14.32 20.18 7.77
CA ALA A 100 -13.10 19.96 7.00
C ALA A 100 -12.43 18.62 7.34
N TRP A 101 -12.19 18.35 8.63
CA TRP A 101 -11.55 17.11 9.07
C TRP A 101 -12.48 15.88 8.93
N ARG A 102 -13.81 16.05 9.07
CA ARG A 102 -14.77 14.98 8.79
C ARG A 102 -14.86 14.65 7.31
N ALA A 103 -14.79 15.65 6.42
CA ALA A 103 -14.75 15.41 4.98
C ALA A 103 -13.47 14.67 4.58
N THR A 104 -12.31 15.04 5.14
CA THR A 104 -11.06 14.30 4.88
C THR A 104 -11.14 12.87 5.42
N ALA A 105 -11.67 12.66 6.63
CA ALA A 105 -11.85 11.33 7.20
C ALA A 105 -12.80 10.44 6.38
N LEU A 106 -13.95 10.98 5.96
CA LEU A 106 -14.90 10.25 5.11
C LEU A 106 -14.32 9.96 3.72
N SER A 107 -13.56 10.88 3.13
CA SER A 107 -12.90 10.66 1.85
C SER A 107 -11.81 9.58 1.93
N ALA A 108 -11.03 9.56 3.01
CA ALA A 108 -10.01 8.54 3.24
C ALA A 108 -10.64 7.16 3.45
N LEU A 109 -11.76 7.08 4.17
CA LEU A 109 -12.51 5.84 4.34
C LEU A 109 -13.08 5.33 3.01
N ALA A 110 -13.69 6.22 2.22
CA ALA A 110 -14.20 5.87 0.89
C ALA A 110 -13.09 5.40 -0.05
N ALA A 111 -11.96 6.10 -0.09
CA ALA A 111 -10.79 5.70 -0.88
C ALA A 111 -10.23 4.34 -0.43
N SER A 112 -10.18 4.09 0.88
CA SER A 112 -9.74 2.80 1.43
C SER A 112 -10.68 1.66 1.06
N LEU A 113 -12.00 1.89 1.11
CA LEU A 113 -12.99 0.92 0.66
C LEU A 113 -12.89 0.64 -0.84
N LEU A 114 -12.73 1.68 -1.66
CA LEU A 114 -12.52 1.51 -3.10
C LEU A 114 -11.23 0.73 -3.40
N LEU A 115 -10.15 1.02 -2.68
CA LEU A 115 -8.90 0.28 -2.78
C LEU A 115 -9.08 -1.18 -2.37
N ALA A 116 -9.77 -1.44 -1.25
CA ALA A 116 -10.04 -2.79 -0.77
C ALA A 116 -10.89 -3.59 -1.77
N VAL A 117 -11.95 -2.98 -2.31
CA VAL A 117 -12.79 -3.59 -3.37
C VAL A 117 -11.97 -3.82 -4.63
N GLY A 118 -11.15 -2.84 -5.05
CA GLY A 118 -10.27 -2.95 -6.20
C GLY A 118 -9.25 -4.09 -6.06
N LEU A 119 -8.63 -4.23 -4.88
CA LEU A 119 -7.72 -5.32 -4.58
C LEU A 119 -8.45 -6.67 -4.59
N ALA A 120 -9.59 -6.77 -3.89
CA ALA A 120 -10.38 -8.00 -3.83
C ALA A 120 -10.82 -8.45 -5.23
N TRP A 121 -11.24 -7.50 -6.07
CA TRP A 121 -11.59 -7.74 -7.48
C TRP A 121 -10.38 -8.17 -8.32
N SER A 122 -9.21 -7.58 -8.09
CA SER A 122 -7.96 -7.96 -8.78
C SER A 122 -7.52 -9.38 -8.40
N LEU A 123 -7.59 -9.73 -7.12
CA LEU A 123 -7.21 -11.05 -6.60
C LEU A 123 -8.17 -12.15 -7.06
N THR A 124 -9.47 -11.87 -7.15
CA THR A 124 -10.47 -12.86 -7.63
C THR A 124 -10.47 -13.07 -9.15
N ARG A 125 -9.75 -12.23 -9.91
CA ARG A 125 -9.61 -12.37 -11.37
C ARG A 125 -8.41 -13.20 -11.83
N THR A 126 -7.64 -13.82 -10.93
CA THR A 126 -6.64 -14.82 -11.36
C THR A 126 -7.37 -16.03 -11.91
N VAL A 127 -7.60 -16.03 -13.23
CA VAL A 127 -8.14 -17.19 -13.95
C VAL A 127 -7.12 -18.30 -13.81
N GLU A 128 -7.54 -19.42 -13.23
CA GLU A 128 -6.70 -20.62 -13.16
C GLU A 128 -6.57 -21.24 -14.56
N PRO A 129 -5.38 -21.76 -14.93
CA PRO A 129 -5.25 -22.45 -16.20
C PRO A 129 -6.09 -23.73 -16.19
N LEU A 130 -6.70 -24.08 -17.32
CA LEU A 130 -7.42 -25.35 -17.44
C LEU A 130 -6.46 -26.53 -17.57
N VAL A 131 -5.30 -26.29 -18.18
CA VAL A 131 -4.21 -27.26 -18.26
C VAL A 131 -2.84 -26.61 -18.16
N ILE A 132 -1.88 -27.40 -17.69
CA ILE A 132 -0.46 -27.05 -17.62
C ILE A 132 0.34 -28.14 -18.33
N ALA A 133 1.22 -27.75 -19.25
CA ALA A 133 2.15 -28.64 -19.93
C ALA A 133 3.59 -28.29 -19.55
N VAL A 134 4.31 -29.24 -18.95
CA VAL A 134 5.76 -29.13 -18.73
C VAL A 134 6.46 -29.69 -19.96
N LEU A 135 7.28 -28.88 -20.60
CA LEU A 135 7.90 -29.18 -21.88
C LEU A 135 9.35 -29.57 -21.66
N LEU A 136 9.70 -30.77 -22.13
CA LEU A 136 11.01 -31.38 -21.94
C LEU A 136 11.78 -31.35 -23.27
N ASN A 137 13.11 -31.18 -23.20
CA ASN A 137 14.00 -31.44 -24.34
C ASN A 137 14.18 -32.96 -24.56
N GLU A 138 15.03 -33.32 -25.54
CA GLU A 138 15.34 -34.71 -25.85
C GLU A 138 16.07 -35.47 -24.72
N THR A 139 16.78 -34.76 -23.83
CA THR A 139 17.46 -35.34 -22.66
C THR A 139 16.53 -35.50 -21.44
N GLY A 140 15.28 -35.04 -21.54
CA GLY A 140 14.27 -35.14 -20.48
C GLY A 140 14.28 -34.00 -19.47
N GLU A 141 15.06 -32.95 -19.71
CA GLU A 141 15.14 -31.76 -18.85
C GLU A 141 13.99 -30.79 -19.15
N ALA A 142 13.42 -30.19 -18.11
CA ALA A 142 12.36 -29.22 -18.25
C ALA A 142 12.89 -27.89 -18.81
N GLN A 143 12.33 -27.47 -19.94
CA GLN A 143 12.74 -26.29 -20.69
C GLN A 143 11.72 -25.15 -20.61
N ALA A 144 10.45 -25.48 -20.53
CA ALA A 144 9.37 -24.50 -20.44
C ALA A 144 8.12 -25.08 -19.75
N VAL A 145 7.26 -24.18 -19.27
CA VAL A 145 5.91 -24.49 -18.80
C VAL A 145 4.93 -23.68 -19.62
N VAL A 146 3.91 -24.33 -20.19
CA VAL A 146 2.79 -23.68 -20.86
C VAL A 146 1.53 -23.84 -20.01
N GLU A 147 0.88 -22.73 -19.72
CA GLU A 147 -0.40 -22.66 -19.01
C GLU A 147 -1.46 -22.20 -20.02
N ASP A 148 -2.45 -23.05 -20.28
CA ASP A 148 -3.55 -22.74 -21.19
C ASP A 148 -4.85 -22.57 -20.39
N PHE A 149 -5.47 -21.40 -20.53
CA PHE A 149 -6.66 -20.98 -19.79
C PHE A 149 -7.96 -21.32 -20.53
N GLY A 150 -7.87 -21.88 -21.75
CA GLY A 150 -9.01 -22.21 -22.61
C GLY A 150 -9.77 -21.01 -23.15
N ASN A 151 -9.11 -19.85 -23.17
CA ASN A 151 -9.56 -18.64 -23.83
C ASN A 151 -8.55 -18.25 -24.93
N ASP A 152 -8.53 -16.98 -25.33
CA ASP A 152 -7.60 -16.42 -26.31
C ASP A 152 -6.19 -16.18 -25.76
N THR A 153 -5.89 -16.65 -24.55
CA THR A 153 -4.64 -16.38 -23.85
C THR A 153 -3.98 -17.67 -23.38
N ALA A 154 -2.68 -17.80 -23.64
CA ALA A 154 -1.82 -18.81 -23.05
C ALA A 154 -0.60 -18.13 -22.42
N LYS A 155 -0.09 -18.65 -21.30
CA LYS A 155 1.17 -18.18 -20.71
C LYS A 155 2.25 -19.20 -20.95
N VAL A 156 3.42 -18.73 -21.38
CA VAL A 156 4.62 -19.56 -21.50
C VAL A 156 5.70 -19.01 -20.60
N ARG A 157 6.25 -19.89 -19.76
CA ARG A 157 7.38 -19.60 -18.89
C ARG A 157 8.56 -20.45 -19.32
N LEU A 158 9.60 -19.80 -19.82
CA LEU A 158 10.86 -20.47 -20.15
C LEU A 158 11.63 -20.70 -18.84
N LEU A 159 12.15 -21.92 -18.66
CA LEU A 159 12.88 -22.32 -17.45
C LEU A 159 14.40 -22.22 -17.63
N ASN A 160 14.87 -22.24 -18.87
CA ASN A 160 16.27 -22.08 -19.24
C ASN A 160 16.42 -20.99 -20.31
N GLU A 161 17.63 -20.44 -20.43
CA GLU A 161 17.96 -19.54 -21.51
C GLU A 161 18.18 -20.31 -22.81
N PHE A 162 17.48 -19.89 -23.86
CA PHE A 162 17.71 -20.38 -25.21
C PHE A 162 18.62 -19.41 -25.96
N ALA A 163 19.65 -19.95 -26.62
CA ALA A 163 20.40 -19.19 -27.61
C ALA A 163 19.54 -19.05 -28.88
N VAL A 164 18.81 -17.93 -28.99
CA VAL A 164 17.97 -17.61 -30.15
C VAL A 164 18.76 -16.68 -31.09
N PRO A 165 19.15 -17.14 -32.30
CA PRO A 165 19.79 -16.28 -33.28
C PRO A 165 18.92 -15.08 -33.68
N ALA A 166 19.54 -13.99 -34.14
CA ALA A 166 18.83 -12.74 -34.46
C ALA A 166 17.80 -12.88 -35.59
N ASP A 167 17.96 -13.86 -36.48
CA ASP A 167 17.07 -14.20 -37.59
C ASP A 167 16.02 -15.27 -37.22
N LYS A 168 15.91 -15.64 -35.94
CA LYS A 168 15.02 -16.69 -35.45
C LYS A 168 14.12 -16.19 -34.33
N THR A 169 13.07 -16.96 -34.06
CA THR A 169 12.18 -16.73 -32.93
C THR A 169 11.70 -18.06 -32.38
N ILE A 170 11.37 -18.11 -31.09
CA ILE A 170 10.67 -19.27 -30.53
C ILE A 170 9.19 -19.12 -30.85
N GLN A 171 8.56 -20.19 -31.33
CA GLN A 171 7.12 -20.26 -31.54
C GLN A 171 6.54 -21.40 -30.70
N VAL A 172 5.41 -21.12 -30.03
CA VAL A 172 4.71 -22.09 -29.20
C VAL A 172 3.53 -22.64 -29.97
N TRP A 173 3.38 -23.95 -29.93
CA TRP A 173 2.36 -24.70 -30.65
C TRP A 173 1.55 -25.57 -29.70
N THR A 174 0.33 -25.86 -30.12
CA THR A 174 -0.54 -26.85 -29.50
C THR A 174 -1.14 -27.74 -30.57
N LEU A 175 -1.49 -28.98 -30.22
CA LEU A 175 -2.16 -29.92 -31.11
C LEU A 175 -3.55 -30.27 -30.56
N PRO A 176 -4.60 -29.48 -30.86
CA PRO A 176 -5.93 -29.68 -30.29
C PRO A 176 -6.57 -30.98 -30.73
N SER A 177 -6.33 -31.46 -31.95
CA SER A 177 -6.68 -32.82 -32.41
C SER A 177 -5.84 -33.21 -33.62
N ARG A 178 -5.84 -34.50 -33.97
CA ARG A 178 -5.16 -34.97 -35.20
C ARG A 178 -5.82 -34.42 -36.46
N GLU A 179 -7.14 -34.21 -36.46
CA GLU A 179 -7.84 -33.66 -37.64
C GLU A 179 -7.54 -32.16 -37.83
N MET A 180 -7.49 -31.39 -36.74
CA MET A 180 -7.19 -29.95 -36.80
C MET A 180 -5.71 -29.69 -37.12
N GLY A 181 -4.82 -30.56 -36.65
CA GLY A 181 -3.38 -30.37 -36.78
C GLY A 181 -2.83 -29.33 -35.81
N PRO A 182 -1.52 -29.04 -35.89
CA PRO A 182 -0.85 -28.12 -34.98
C PRO A 182 -1.33 -26.68 -35.23
N VAL A 183 -1.58 -25.95 -34.15
CA VAL A 183 -1.99 -24.55 -34.18
C VAL A 183 -1.02 -23.73 -33.35
N SER A 184 -0.60 -22.58 -33.90
CA SER A 184 0.29 -21.65 -33.21
C SER A 184 -0.46 -20.96 -32.06
N LEU A 185 0.12 -20.98 -30.87
CA LEU A 185 -0.31 -20.16 -29.74
C LEU A 185 0.32 -18.76 -29.76
N GLY A 186 1.48 -18.61 -30.41
CA GLY A 186 2.14 -17.31 -30.56
C GLY A 186 3.66 -17.40 -30.54
N LEU A 187 4.30 -16.24 -30.71
CA LEU A 187 5.75 -16.10 -30.72
C LEU A 187 6.26 -15.60 -29.37
N VAL A 188 7.38 -16.15 -28.94
CA VAL A 188 8.13 -15.66 -27.78
C VAL A 188 9.26 -14.78 -28.26
N ARG A 189 9.34 -13.55 -27.73
CA ARG A 189 10.40 -12.60 -28.07
C ARG A 189 11.67 -12.94 -27.28
N GLY A 190 12.71 -13.35 -27.98
CA GLY A 190 13.99 -13.75 -27.37
C GLY A 190 13.84 -14.96 -26.45
N SER A 191 14.47 -14.90 -25.28
CA SER A 191 14.50 -15.95 -24.25
C SER A 191 13.66 -15.62 -23.01
N GLN A 192 12.64 -14.77 -23.13
CA GLN A 192 11.83 -14.31 -22.00
C GLN A 192 10.48 -15.03 -21.91
N SER A 193 9.94 -15.13 -20.69
CA SER A 193 8.56 -15.61 -20.49
C SER A 193 7.55 -14.62 -21.07
N ALA A 194 6.43 -15.12 -21.62
CA ALA A 194 5.48 -14.29 -22.36
C ALA A 194 4.02 -14.72 -22.13
N VAL A 195 3.12 -13.75 -22.27
CA VAL A 195 1.69 -13.98 -22.46
C VAL A 195 1.43 -13.97 -23.96
N LEU A 196 0.88 -15.06 -24.48
CA LEU A 196 0.61 -15.26 -25.89
C LEU A 196 -0.89 -15.08 -26.18
N GLN A 197 -1.20 -14.42 -27.29
CA GLN A 197 -2.56 -14.34 -27.81
C GLN A 197 -2.76 -15.48 -28.82
N ALA A 198 -3.54 -16.48 -28.40
CA ALA A 198 -3.88 -17.63 -29.20
C ALA A 198 -5.14 -17.35 -30.03
N PRO A 199 -5.29 -17.98 -31.21
CA PRO A 199 -6.56 -17.97 -31.91
C PRO A 199 -7.66 -18.65 -31.08
N ALA A 200 -8.93 -18.43 -31.46
CA ALA A 200 -10.04 -19.14 -30.83
C ALA A 200 -9.89 -20.65 -31.05
N LEU A 201 -9.61 -21.39 -29.96
CA LEU A 201 -9.37 -22.82 -29.95
C LEU A 201 -10.45 -23.57 -29.16
N PRO A 202 -10.67 -24.87 -29.45
CA PRO A 202 -11.45 -25.73 -28.58
C PRO A 202 -10.87 -25.74 -27.16
N ARG A 203 -11.70 -26.04 -26.16
CA ARG A 203 -11.23 -26.19 -24.77
C ARG A 203 -10.05 -27.17 -24.70
N PRO A 204 -8.93 -26.78 -24.06
CA PRO A 204 -7.76 -27.62 -23.96
C PRO A 204 -8.05 -28.88 -23.15
N ARG A 205 -7.46 -29.99 -23.57
CA ARG A 205 -7.71 -31.31 -22.98
C ARG A 205 -6.49 -31.84 -22.23
N ARG A 206 -6.74 -32.76 -21.31
CA ARG A 206 -5.66 -33.58 -20.73
C ARG A 206 -4.97 -34.35 -21.86
N ASP A 207 -3.67 -34.55 -21.73
CA ASP A 207 -2.86 -35.27 -22.71
C ASP A 207 -2.77 -34.56 -24.08
N GLN A 208 -3.13 -33.27 -24.18
CA GLN A 208 -2.91 -32.45 -25.37
C GLN A 208 -1.43 -32.09 -25.51
N LEU A 209 -0.89 -32.19 -26.72
CA LEU A 209 0.52 -31.94 -26.99
C LEU A 209 0.78 -30.43 -27.17
N TYR A 210 1.84 -29.95 -26.53
CA TYR A 210 2.38 -28.60 -26.69
C TYR A 210 3.86 -28.69 -27.03
N GLU A 211 4.33 -27.79 -27.88
CA GLU A 211 5.70 -27.82 -28.42
C GLU A 211 6.26 -26.40 -28.55
N LEU A 212 7.56 -26.27 -28.34
CA LEU A 212 8.35 -25.08 -28.71
C LEU A 212 9.19 -25.44 -29.92
N THR A 213 9.15 -24.60 -30.95
CA THR A 213 10.05 -24.71 -32.10
C THR A 213 10.84 -23.44 -32.31
N LEU A 214 12.03 -23.58 -32.91
CA LEU A 214 12.86 -22.46 -33.32
C LEU A 214 12.57 -22.13 -34.79
N GLU A 215 11.74 -21.11 -35.02
CA GLU A 215 11.29 -20.71 -36.34
C GLU A 215 12.08 -19.53 -36.89
N GLN A 216 11.83 -19.18 -38.15
CA GLN A 216 12.37 -17.97 -38.77
C GLN A 216 11.83 -16.70 -38.07
N ALA A 217 12.49 -15.57 -38.25
CA ALA A 217 11.96 -14.28 -37.82
C ALA A 217 10.53 -14.07 -38.34
N GLY A 218 9.60 -13.78 -37.43
CA GLY A 218 8.16 -13.68 -37.73
C GLY A 218 7.37 -14.99 -37.59
N GLY A 219 8.03 -16.12 -37.29
CA GLY A 219 7.41 -17.42 -37.09
C GLY A 219 7.43 -18.31 -38.34
N SER A 220 6.72 -19.44 -38.27
CA SER A 220 6.59 -20.36 -39.40
C SER A 220 5.78 -19.74 -40.55
N PRO A 221 6.27 -19.83 -41.80
CA PRO A 221 5.57 -19.31 -42.98
C PRO A 221 4.41 -20.21 -43.42
N THR A 222 4.33 -21.45 -42.96
CA THR A 222 3.34 -22.44 -43.43
C THR A 222 2.13 -22.57 -42.51
N GLY A 223 2.13 -21.89 -41.36
CA GLY A 223 1.14 -22.10 -40.31
C GLY A 223 1.26 -23.46 -39.61
N ARG A 224 2.36 -24.19 -39.81
CA ARG A 224 2.71 -25.44 -39.13
C ARG A 224 4.16 -25.38 -38.62
N PRO A 225 4.55 -26.16 -37.61
CA PRO A 225 5.94 -26.18 -37.16
C PRO A 225 6.89 -26.53 -38.33
N THR A 226 7.89 -25.69 -38.59
CA THR A 226 8.88 -25.88 -39.67
C THR A 226 10.32 -25.97 -39.15
N GLY A 227 10.58 -25.42 -37.98
CA GLY A 227 11.87 -25.44 -37.32
C GLY A 227 12.11 -26.67 -36.45
N PRO A 228 13.33 -26.83 -35.91
CA PRO A 228 13.62 -27.87 -34.94
C PRO A 228 12.79 -27.68 -33.67
N ILE A 229 12.36 -28.80 -33.09
CA ILE A 229 11.65 -28.83 -31.81
C ILE A 229 12.67 -28.65 -30.69
N LEU A 230 12.49 -27.62 -29.88
CA LEU A 230 13.33 -27.33 -28.72
C LEU A 230 12.86 -28.10 -27.48
N ALA A 231 11.55 -28.18 -27.30
CA ALA A 231 10.93 -28.90 -26.19
C ALA A 231 9.49 -29.28 -26.51
N LYS A 232 9.00 -30.36 -25.90
CA LYS A 232 7.61 -30.80 -26.03
C LYS A 232 7.10 -31.50 -24.78
N GLY A 233 5.78 -31.54 -24.62
CA GLY A 233 5.17 -32.17 -23.47
C GLY A 233 3.65 -32.25 -23.58
N PHE A 234 3.08 -33.07 -22.70
CA PHE A 234 1.63 -33.29 -22.65
C PHE A 234 1.00 -32.55 -21.50
N ALA A 235 -0.13 -31.90 -21.77
CA ALA A 235 -0.92 -31.20 -20.77
C ALA A 235 -1.45 -32.13 -19.68
N ARG A 236 -1.48 -31.60 -18.45
CA ARG A 236 -2.13 -32.15 -17.27
C ARG A 236 -3.09 -31.11 -16.71
N ARG A 237 -4.09 -31.54 -15.96
CA ARG A 237 -4.92 -30.59 -15.21
C ARG A 237 -4.10 -30.04 -14.03
N PRO A 238 -4.27 -28.77 -13.64
CA PRO A 238 -3.74 -28.28 -12.38
C PRO A 238 -4.29 -29.13 -11.23
N LEU A 239 -3.46 -29.34 -10.21
CA LEU A 239 -3.80 -30.08 -8.99
C LEU A 239 -4.62 -29.21 -8.04
#